data_AF-A0A931CIP6-F1
#
_entry.id   AF-A0A931CIP6-F1
#
_cell.length_a   1.000
_cell.length_b   1.000
_cell.length_c   1.000
_cell.angle_alpha   90.00
_cell.angle_beta   90.00
_cell.angle_gamma   90.00
#
_symmetry.space_group_name_H-M   'P 1'
#
loop_
_entity.id
_entity.type
_entity.pdbx_description
1 polymer ?
#
loop_
_entity_poly.entity_id
_entity_poly.type
_entity_poly.pdbx_seq_one_letter_code
_entity_poly.pdbx_strand_id
1 'polypeptide(L)'
;MDSTRELRWSVGLFLIFLAVVPVLGSAMVYDAWLPVLVAVPINTAGAALAAVGMGSRDPDTSARRLLLAAALILLGDAALYGLRAAVT
;
A
#
# COMPACT_ATOMS: atom_id res chain seq x y z
N MET A 1 8.57 -18.43 16.90
CA MET A 1 8.10 -18.22 15.51
C MET A 1 9.33 -18.21 14.60
N ASP A 2 9.21 -18.63 13.34
CA ASP A 2 10.33 -18.55 12.38
C ASP A 2 10.61 -17.08 12.05
N SER A 3 11.86 -16.63 12.18
CA SER A 3 12.26 -15.22 11.99
C SER A 3 11.89 -14.70 10.61
N THR A 4 11.89 -15.57 9.60
CA THR A 4 11.46 -15.23 8.24
C THR A 4 9.96 -14.93 8.18
N ARG A 5 9.15 -15.64 8.98
CA ARG A 5 7.70 -15.41 9.05
C ARG A 5 7.37 -14.10 9.77
N GLU A 6 8.10 -13.79 10.84
CA GLU A 6 7.97 -12.51 11.55
C GLU A 6 8.33 -11.34 10.64
N LEU A 7 9.43 -11.43 9.89
CA LEU A 7 9.82 -10.40 8.94
C LEU A 7 8.73 -10.15 7.88
N ARG A 8 8.17 -11.21 7.28
CA ARG A 8 7.09 -11.07 6.27
C ARG A 8 5.83 -10.42 6.85
N TRP A 9 5.50 -10.73 8.11
CA TRP A 9 4.41 -10.09 8.82
C TRP A 9 4.66 -8.60 9.07
N SER A 10 5.86 -8.26 9.56
CA SER A 10 6.24 -6.87 9.80
C SER A 10 6.27 -6.05 8.51
N VAL A 11 6.82 -6.61 7.43
CA VAL A 11 6.82 -5.98 6.10
C VAL A 11 5.38 -5.78 5.60
N GLY A 12 4.53 -6.81 5.68
CA GLY A 12 3.15 -6.68 5.23
C GLY A 12 2.34 -5.66 6.04
N LEU A 13 2.51 -5.63 7.37
CA LEU A 13 1.91 -4.58 8.22
C LEU A 13 2.39 -3.20 7.82
N PHE A 14 3.70 -3.02 7.64
CA PHE A 14 4.28 -1.76 7.19
C PHE A 14 3.68 -1.31 5.84
N LEU A 15 3.54 -2.22 4.88
CA LEU A 15 2.90 -1.92 3.59
C LEU A 15 1.44 -1.50 3.75
N ILE A 16 0.67 -2.15 4.63
CA ILE A 16 -0.71 -1.74 4.90
C ILE A 16 -0.76 -0.32 5.49
N PHE A 17 0.15 0.02 6.41
CA PHE A 17 0.25 1.39 6.92
C PHE A 17 0.61 2.38 5.79
N LEU A 18 1.56 2.02 4.95
CA LEU A 18 1.98 2.84 3.80
C LEU A 18 0.83 3.05 2.80
N ALA A 19 -0.06 2.07 2.63
CA ALA A 19 -1.22 2.20 1.76
C ALA A 19 -2.29 3.17 2.33
N VAL A 20 -2.51 3.13 3.64
CA VAL A 20 -3.66 3.77 4.29
C VAL A 20 -3.34 5.18 4.78
N VAL A 21 -2.18 5.37 5.42
CA VAL A 21 -1.84 6.64 6.08
C VAL A 21 -1.73 7.81 5.10
N PRO A 22 -1.02 7.71 3.96
CA PRO A 22 -0.95 8.79 2.97
C PRO A 22 -2.31 9.21 2.46
N VAL A 23 -3.18 8.24 2.17
CA VAL A 23 -4.54 8.45 1.66
C VAL A 23 -5.41 9.15 2.70
N LEU A 24 -5.43 8.67 3.95
CA LEU A 24 -6.20 9.29 5.03
C LEU A 24 -5.68 10.70 5.35
N GLY A 25 -4.36 10.87 5.45
CA GLY A 25 -3.75 12.17 5.68
C GLY A 25 -4.09 13.16 4.56
N SER A 26 -4.11 12.69 3.31
CA SER A 26 -4.48 13.52 2.17
C SER A 26 -5.97 13.88 2.17
N ALA A 27 -6.85 12.93 2.48
CA ALA A 27 -8.29 13.16 2.56
C ALA A 27 -8.68 14.13 3.69
N MET A 28 -7.90 14.20 4.76
CA MET A 28 -8.15 15.11 5.89
C MET A 28 -7.63 16.53 5.65
N VAL A 29 -6.63 16.70 4.78
CA VAL A 29 -5.92 17.97 4.62
C VAL A 29 -6.28 18.69 3.31
N TYR A 30 -6.75 17.98 2.28
CA TYR A 30 -6.90 18.56 0.93
C TYR A 30 -8.35 18.72 0.49
N ASP A 31 -8.66 19.89 -0.09
CA ASP A 31 -9.95 20.18 -0.71
C ASP A 31 -10.14 19.48 -2.07
N ALA A 32 -9.05 19.08 -2.72
CA ALA A 32 -9.06 18.37 -3.99
C ALA A 32 -9.18 16.86 -3.75
N TRP A 33 -10.38 16.31 -3.99
CA TRP A 33 -10.68 14.88 -3.79
C TRP A 33 -10.20 13.98 -4.93
N LEU A 34 -9.93 14.52 -6.12
CA LEU A 34 -9.57 13.73 -7.29
C LEU A 34 -8.31 12.86 -7.08
N PRO A 35 -7.18 13.37 -6.53
CA PRO A 35 -6.00 12.55 -6.26
C PRO A 35 -6.31 11.40 -5.30
N VAL A 36 -7.13 11.65 -4.27
CA VAL A 36 -7.56 10.63 -3.29
C VAL A 36 -8.41 9.56 -3.97
N LEU A 37 -9.39 9.95 -4.79
CA LEU A 37 -10.26 9.01 -5.50
C LEU A 37 -9.51 8.08 -6.46
N VAL A 38 -8.40 8.55 -7.05
CA VAL A 38 -7.53 7.72 -7.90
C VAL A 38 -6.63 6.81 -7.07
N ALA A 39 -6.04 7.32 -5.98
CA ALA A 39 -5.08 6.57 -5.17
C ALA A 39 -5.72 5.48 -4.32
N VAL A 40 -6.90 5.73 -3.74
CA VAL A 40 -7.64 4.80 -2.87
C VAL A 40 -7.77 3.39 -3.48
N PRO A 41 -8.29 3.19 -4.70
CA PRO A 41 -8.45 1.83 -5.25
C PRO A 41 -7.11 1.12 -5.46
N ILE A 42 -6.07 1.85 -5.88
CA ILE A 42 -4.73 1.29 -6.10
C ILE A 42 -4.12 0.85 -4.76
N ASN A 43 -4.12 1.73 -3.76
CA ASN A 43 -3.59 1.42 -2.43
C ASN A 43 -4.41 0.34 -1.72
N THR A 44 -5.72 0.30 -1.92
CA THR A 44 -6.59 -0.77 -1.39
C THR A 44 -6.24 -2.12 -1.99
N ALA A 45 -6.02 -2.19 -3.31
CA ALA A 45 -5.56 -3.40 -3.97
C ALA A 45 -4.18 -3.85 -3.46
N GLY A 46 -3.26 -2.90 -3.27
CA GLY A 46 -1.95 -3.15 -2.67
C GLY A 46 -2.03 -3.69 -1.23
N ALA A 47 -2.85 -3.06 -0.38
CA ALA A 47 -3.06 -3.50 1.00
C ALA A 47 -3.71 -4.89 1.08
N ALA A 48 -4.69 -5.18 0.23
CA ALA A 48 -5.30 -6.51 0.13
C ALA A 48 -4.26 -7.56 -0.27
N LEU A 49 -3.40 -7.24 -1.24
CA LEU A 49 -2.33 -8.13 -1.68
C LEU A 49 -1.26 -8.34 -0.60
N ALA A 50 -0.93 -7.30 0.19
CA ALA A 50 -0.05 -7.40 1.33
C ALA A 50 -0.62 -8.36 2.40
N ALA A 51 -1.90 -8.22 2.75
CA ALA A 51 -2.58 -9.10 3.70
C ALA A 51 -2.56 -10.57 3.23
N VAL A 52 -2.84 -10.81 1.94
CA VAL A 52 -2.76 -12.14 1.32
C VAL A 52 -1.32 -12.68 1.27
N GLY A 53 -0.32 -11.80 1.15
CA GLY A 53 1.10 -12.14 1.24
C GLY A 53 1.50 -12.61 2.65
N MET A 54 1.05 -11.91 3.69
CA MET A 54 1.32 -12.23 5.11
C MET A 54 0.74 -13.58 5.53
N GLY A 55 -0.43 -13.95 4.97
CA GLY A 55 -1.09 -15.23 5.23
C GLY A 55 -0.49 -16.43 4.48
N SER A 56 0.42 -16.21 3.52
CA SER A 56 1.00 -17.28 2.72
C SER A 56 1.93 -18.19 3.53
N ARG A 57 1.73 -19.50 3.42
CA ARG A 57 2.60 -20.52 4.01
C ARG A 57 3.90 -20.69 3.22
N ASP A 58 3.83 -20.52 1.90
CA ASP A 58 4.98 -20.58 1.01
C ASP A 58 5.74 -19.23 1.04
N PRO A 59 7.04 -19.23 1.41
CA PRO A 59 7.85 -18.01 1.48
C PRO A 59 8.01 -17.31 0.13
N ASP A 60 8.13 -18.04 -0.98
CA ASP A 60 8.39 -17.44 -2.30
C ASP A 60 7.13 -16.72 -2.81
N THR A 61 5.98 -17.39 -2.70
CA THR A 61 4.68 -16.77 -2.99
C THR A 61 4.42 -15.57 -2.09
N SER A 62 4.78 -15.66 -0.80
CA SER A 62 4.64 -14.55 0.15
C SER A 62 5.47 -13.34 -0.28
N ALA A 63 6.75 -13.54 -0.58
CA ALA A 63 7.67 -12.49 -1.02
C ALA A 63 7.21 -11.82 -2.32
N ARG A 64 6.79 -12.61 -3.32
CA ARG A 64 6.27 -12.06 -4.59
C ARG A 64 5.01 -11.21 -4.38
N ARG A 65 4.08 -11.67 -3.55
CA ARG A 65 2.86 -10.91 -3.23
C ARG A 65 3.18 -9.61 -2.49
N LEU A 66 4.08 -9.66 -1.50
CA LEU A 66 4.52 -8.46 -0.78
C LEU A 66 5.24 -7.47 -1.70
N LEU A 67 6.05 -7.94 -2.65
CA LEU A 67 6.70 -7.10 -3.66
C LEU A 67 5.68 -6.43 -4.59
N LEU A 68 4.71 -7.19 -5.10
CA LEU A 68 3.64 -6.65 -5.93
C LEU A 68 2.76 -5.65 -5.16
N ALA A 69 2.49 -5.93 -3.88
CA ALA A 69 1.79 -5.02 -3.00
C ALA A 69 2.56 -3.69 -2.85
N ALA A 70 3.87 -3.77 -2.60
CA ALA A 70 4.72 -2.59 -2.50
C ALA A 70 4.73 -1.77 -3.80
N ALA A 71 4.81 -2.43 -4.97
CA ALA A 71 4.77 -1.75 -6.26
C ALA A 71 3.42 -1.03 -6.50
N LEU A 72 2.30 -1.67 -6.15
CA LEU A 72 0.98 -1.05 -6.24
C LEU A 72 0.85 0.15 -5.30
N ILE A 73 1.29 0.02 -4.05
CA ILE A 73 1.20 1.10 -3.07
C ILE A 73 2.06 2.29 -3.50
N LEU A 74 3.29 2.05 -3.96
CA LEU A 74 4.14 3.11 -4.49
C LEU A 74 3.51 3.79 -5.71
N LEU A 75 2.83 3.04 -6.59
CA LEU A 75 2.11 3.60 -7.72
C LEU A 75 0.93 4.47 -7.26
N GLY A 76 0.15 4.01 -6.27
CA GLY A 76 -0.97 4.77 -5.75
C GLY A 76 -0.53 6.04 -5.00
N ASP A 77 0.55 5.97 -4.24
CA ASP A 77 1.16 7.14 -3.58
C ASP A 77 1.74 8.12 -4.61
N ALA A 78 2.42 7.61 -5.65
CA ALA A 78 2.90 8.45 -6.75
C ALA A 78 1.74 9.14 -7.48
N ALA A 79 0.62 8.44 -7.71
CA ALA A 79 -0.58 9.05 -8.28
C ALA A 79 -1.19 10.09 -7.33
N LEU A 80 -1.26 9.80 -6.03
CA LEU A 80 -1.79 10.70 -5.01
C LEU A 80 -1.03 12.02 -4.98
N TYR A 81 0.29 11.96 -4.83
CA TYR A 81 1.14 13.14 -4.72
C TYR A 81 1.39 13.82 -6.07
N GLY A 82 1.51 13.03 -7.14
CA GLY A 82 1.71 13.54 -8.50
C GLY A 82 0.48 14.28 -9.04
N LEU A 83 -0.71 13.71 -8.91
CA LEU A 83 -1.96 14.39 -9.30
C LEU A 83 -2.20 15.60 -8.42
N ARG A 84 -1.92 15.51 -7.12
CA ARG A 84 -2.01 16.66 -6.23
C ARG A 84 -1.14 17.81 -6.73
N ALA A 85 0.15 17.56 -6.99
CA ALA A 85 1.06 18.59 -7.48
C ALA A 85 0.65 19.19 -8.83
N ALA A 86 -0.18 18.49 -9.62
CA ALA A 86 -0.71 18.98 -10.89
C ALA A 86 -1.99 19.81 -10.75
N VAL A 87 -2.73 19.69 -9.64
CA VAL A 87 -4.01 20.40 -9.41
C VAL A 87 -3.93 21.50 -8.35
N THR A 88 -2.85 21.55 -7.57
CA THR A 88 -2.51 22.67 -6.65
C THR A 88 -1.59 23.66 -7.31
#